data_AF-A0A6M0SS80-F1
#
_entry.id   AF-A0A6M0SS80-F1
#
_cell.length_a   1.000
_cell.length_b   1.000
_cell.length_c   1.000
_cell.angle_alpha   90.00
_cell.angle_beta   90.00
_cell.angle_gamma   90.00
#
_symmetry.space_group_name_H-M   'P 1'
#
loop_
_entity.id
_entity.type
_entity.pdbx_description
1 polymer ?
#
loop_
_entity_poly.entity_id
_entity_poly.type
_entity_poly.pdbx_seq_one_letter_code
_entity_poly.pdbx_strand_id
1 'polypeptide(L)'
;MEKNLDSLMMRNDNIENMQYFVNITSQEIKYFIKTLDEVTLMTMLYTFQQYGIFIDKKIVLSEKEILDACHATPKSNTVILRWLTVLEEANYIARDNYKYVLNKDILIKRSSIENLWNKLLEQCDERICPKTVVEYFFNNAKSVKGFINGVESPTFILFPRGEFIYADALYSDLIIAKYLNLYLADIVKNIINKKDRKACVLEVGGGTGSTTKVVLNSLYENNIRKKLNYLFTDLSRFFLNNAKNKFSDYSFVEYKQIDIDKNLESQNIDQDSMDIIIAVGVLNNSKNMKFTLDNFNKVLKKGGYLLATESIIEFKAMLISQAFMMEMPNDDRKEINSTFLNLKQWEKQFYDSGFKVINVIPDSTHKLAQFGQKLFLYKLQ
;
A
#
# COMPACT_ATOMS: atom_id res chain seq x y z
N MET A 1 13.35 8.63 -36.20
CA MET A 1 14.06 8.54 -34.91
C MET A 1 13.11 7.88 -33.91
N GLU A 2 13.26 6.58 -33.68
CA GLU A 2 12.51 5.89 -32.63
C GLU A 2 12.89 6.46 -31.28
N LYS A 3 11.96 7.11 -30.57
CA LYS A 3 12.14 7.38 -29.14
C LYS A 3 12.32 6.04 -28.44
N ASN A 4 13.47 5.87 -27.78
CA ASN A 4 13.75 4.71 -26.92
C ASN A 4 12.55 4.49 -25.99
N LEU A 5 12.04 3.26 -25.86
CA LEU A 5 10.88 2.96 -25.00
C LEU A 5 11.13 3.44 -23.56
N ASP A 6 12.38 3.35 -23.09
CA ASP A 6 12.79 3.86 -21.79
C ASP A 6 12.56 5.38 -21.67
N SER A 7 12.76 6.15 -22.76
CA SER A 7 12.52 7.60 -22.75
C SER A 7 11.03 7.99 -22.69
N LEU A 8 10.14 7.13 -23.22
CA LEU A 8 8.68 7.32 -23.14
C LEU A 8 8.11 6.93 -21.77
N MET A 9 8.89 6.21 -20.96
CA MET A 9 8.51 5.71 -19.64
C MET A 9 9.06 6.58 -18.48
N MET A 10 9.80 7.64 -18.79
CA MET A 10 10.47 8.50 -17.80
C MET A 10 9.56 9.57 -17.19
N ARG A 11 8.69 10.21 -18.00
CA ARG A 11 7.76 11.26 -17.56
C ARG A 11 6.61 11.40 -18.55
N ASN A 12 5.37 11.55 -18.07
CA ASN A 12 4.21 11.76 -18.91
C ASN A 12 3.54 13.10 -18.59
N ASP A 13 3.94 14.13 -19.33
CA ASP A 13 3.41 15.50 -19.16
C ASP A 13 1.89 15.57 -19.31
N ASN A 14 1.25 14.65 -20.06
CA ASN A 14 -0.21 14.64 -20.16
C ASN A 14 -0.88 14.22 -18.84
N ILE A 15 -0.28 13.28 -18.10
CA ILE A 15 -0.78 12.89 -16.78
C ILE A 15 -0.52 14.02 -15.78
N GLU A 16 0.69 14.59 -15.77
CA GLU A 16 1.06 15.69 -14.87
C GLU A 16 0.16 16.92 -15.05
N ASN A 17 -0.26 17.19 -16.28
CA ASN A 17 -1.10 18.34 -16.64
C ASN A 17 -2.60 18.07 -16.48
N MET A 18 -3.03 16.88 -16.03
CA MET A 18 -4.44 16.67 -15.74
C MET A 18 -4.88 17.59 -14.61
N GLN A 19 -6.06 18.21 -14.76
CA GLN A 19 -6.61 19.18 -13.81
C GLN A 19 -6.65 18.67 -12.36
N TYR A 20 -6.79 17.34 -12.17
CA TYR A 20 -6.72 16.67 -10.88
C TYR A 20 -5.41 16.96 -10.13
N PHE A 21 -4.28 17.04 -10.82
CA PHE A 21 -2.97 17.15 -10.21
C PHE A 21 -2.45 18.59 -10.19
N VAL A 22 -2.73 19.40 -11.21
CA VAL A 22 -2.14 20.75 -11.36
C VAL A 22 -2.49 21.68 -10.19
N ASN A 23 -3.70 21.60 -9.65
CA ASN A 23 -4.22 22.55 -8.66
C ASN A 23 -3.85 22.22 -7.20
N ILE A 24 -2.89 21.32 -6.98
CA ILE A 24 -2.45 20.89 -5.64
C ILE A 24 -0.97 21.20 -5.47
N THR A 25 -0.64 21.75 -4.32
CA THR A 25 0.72 22.15 -3.94
C THR A 25 1.35 21.12 -3.01
N SER A 26 2.68 21.10 -2.96
CA SER A 26 3.43 20.30 -1.99
C SER A 26 3.08 20.67 -0.54
N GLN A 27 2.71 21.93 -0.27
CA GLN A 27 2.41 22.41 1.07
C GLN A 27 1.05 21.90 1.57
N GLU A 28 0.04 21.87 0.71
CA GLU A 28 -1.27 21.28 1.05
C GLU A 28 -1.14 19.78 1.38
N ILE A 29 -0.34 19.03 0.62
CA ILE A 29 -0.05 17.61 0.90
C ILE A 29 0.67 17.45 2.24
N LYS A 30 1.72 18.25 2.51
CA LYS A 30 2.43 18.21 3.80
C LYS A 30 1.49 18.49 4.96
N TYR A 31 0.63 19.48 4.81
CA TYR A 31 -0.34 19.85 5.83
C TYR A 31 -1.33 18.72 6.10
N PHE A 32 -1.88 18.09 5.06
CA PHE A 32 -2.78 16.95 5.19
C PHE A 32 -2.10 15.78 5.92
N ILE A 33 -0.92 15.34 5.46
CA ILE A 33 -0.19 14.22 6.06
C ILE A 33 0.16 14.52 7.52
N LYS A 34 0.66 15.73 7.80
CA LYS A 34 1.00 16.15 9.17
C LYS A 34 -0.23 16.12 10.09
N THR A 35 -1.37 16.62 9.63
CA THR A 35 -2.60 16.65 10.42
C THR A 35 -3.10 15.23 10.69
N LEU A 36 -3.09 14.36 9.69
CA LEU A 36 -3.45 12.95 9.85
C LEU A 36 -2.50 12.23 10.83
N ASP A 37 -1.19 12.48 10.71
CA ASP A 37 -0.17 11.93 11.61
C ASP A 37 -0.39 12.37 13.07
N GLU A 38 -0.66 13.65 13.30
CA GLU A 38 -0.90 14.19 14.65
C GLU A 38 -2.11 13.53 15.33
N VAL A 39 -3.25 13.47 14.64
CA VAL A 39 -4.47 12.85 15.19
C VAL A 39 -4.28 11.34 15.38
N THR A 40 -3.51 10.69 14.51
CA THR A 40 -3.17 9.27 14.63
C THR A 40 -2.28 8.99 15.84
N LEU A 41 -1.21 9.76 16.05
CA LEU A 41 -0.33 9.63 17.22
C LEU A 41 -1.11 9.86 18.53
N MET A 42 -1.98 10.87 18.54
CA MET A 42 -2.85 11.13 19.69
C MET A 42 -3.84 9.98 19.92
N THR A 43 -4.32 9.33 18.86
CA THR A 43 -5.15 8.11 18.97
C THR A 43 -4.37 6.98 19.63
N MET A 44 -3.13 6.71 19.21
CA MET A 44 -2.28 5.66 19.81
C MET A 44 -2.02 5.92 21.30
N LEU A 45 -1.63 7.16 21.65
CA LEU A 45 -1.41 7.54 23.04
C LEU A 45 -2.69 7.43 23.87
N TYR A 46 -3.82 7.90 23.33
CA TYR A 46 -5.13 7.77 23.98
C TYR A 46 -5.48 6.30 24.23
N THR A 47 -5.24 5.42 23.25
CA THR A 47 -5.47 3.99 23.41
C THR A 47 -4.63 3.40 24.54
N PHE A 48 -3.34 3.75 24.65
CA PHE A 48 -2.53 3.34 25.82
C PHE A 48 -3.10 3.86 27.15
N GLN A 49 -3.56 5.11 27.18
CA GLN A 49 -4.17 5.70 28.38
C GLN A 49 -5.47 5.00 28.78
N GLN A 50 -6.22 4.46 27.82
CA GLN A 50 -7.39 3.62 28.11
C GLN A 50 -7.04 2.26 28.73
N TYR A 51 -5.78 1.85 28.73
CA TYR A 51 -5.25 0.69 29.45
C TYR A 51 -4.51 1.09 30.74
N GLY A 52 -4.54 2.37 31.13
CA GLY A 52 -3.80 2.88 32.30
C GLY A 52 -2.31 3.08 32.06
N ILE A 53 -1.86 3.04 30.80
CA ILE A 53 -0.47 3.24 30.40
C ILE A 53 -0.25 4.71 30.01
N PHE A 54 0.95 5.25 30.29
CA PHE A 54 1.33 6.65 29.98
C PHE A 54 0.34 7.70 30.52
N ILE A 55 -0.15 7.48 31.75
CA ILE A 55 -1.03 8.41 32.47
C ILE A 55 -0.29 9.31 33.49
N ASP A 56 0.94 8.94 33.85
CA ASP A 56 1.79 9.66 34.80
C ASP A 56 3.27 9.46 34.40
N LYS A 57 4.07 10.53 34.47
CA LYS A 57 5.52 10.51 34.22
C LYS A 57 6.32 9.71 35.24
N LYS A 58 5.72 9.37 36.38
CA LYS A 58 6.36 8.52 37.40
C LYS A 58 6.27 7.03 37.07
N ILE A 59 5.40 6.65 36.15
CA ILE A 59 5.19 5.26 35.76
C ILE A 59 6.13 4.92 34.60
N VAL A 60 7.07 4.01 34.86
CA VAL A 60 8.08 3.56 33.91
C VAL A 60 7.86 2.08 33.62
N LEU A 61 7.56 1.74 32.36
CA LEU A 61 7.10 0.40 31.97
C LEU A 61 8.02 -0.22 30.91
N SER A 62 8.32 -1.50 31.05
CA SER A 62 8.95 -2.31 30.00
C SER A 62 7.96 -2.62 28.87
N GLU A 63 8.48 -3.02 27.71
CA GLU A 63 7.65 -3.51 26.60
C GLU A 63 6.70 -4.63 27.03
N LYS A 64 7.20 -5.59 27.83
CA LYS A 64 6.39 -6.70 28.34
C LYS A 64 5.21 -6.22 29.19
N GLU A 65 5.45 -5.30 30.13
CA GLU A 65 4.38 -4.75 30.97
C GLU A 65 3.33 -4.01 30.14
N ILE A 66 3.74 -3.30 29.08
CA ILE A 66 2.83 -2.61 28.15
C ILE A 66 1.98 -3.62 27.37
N LEU A 67 2.62 -4.64 26.78
CA LEU A 67 1.93 -5.67 25.99
C LEU A 67 0.93 -6.47 26.86
N ASP A 68 1.34 -6.84 28.07
CA ASP A 68 0.51 -7.58 29.04
C ASP A 68 -0.71 -6.73 29.45
N ALA A 69 -0.52 -5.44 29.74
CA ALA A 69 -1.62 -4.53 30.11
C ALA A 69 -2.59 -4.24 28.96
N CYS A 70 -2.11 -4.24 27.71
CA CYS A 70 -2.97 -4.12 26.53
C CYS A 70 -3.79 -5.37 26.22
N HIS A 71 -3.50 -6.50 26.88
CA HIS A 71 -4.01 -7.83 26.51
C HIS A 71 -3.75 -8.13 25.02
N ALA A 72 -2.55 -7.79 24.55
CA ALA A 72 -2.19 -7.90 23.16
C ALA A 72 -2.11 -9.36 22.71
N THR A 73 -2.66 -9.65 21.53
CA THR A 73 -2.42 -10.92 20.84
C THR A 73 -0.99 -10.99 20.30
N PRO A 74 -0.44 -12.21 20.04
CA PRO A 74 0.87 -12.34 19.40
C PRO A 74 0.99 -11.56 18.08
N LYS A 75 -0.10 -11.45 17.30
CA LYS A 75 -0.13 -10.71 16.04
C LYS A 75 -0.08 -9.19 16.25
N SER A 76 -0.75 -8.67 17.28
CA SER A 76 -0.77 -7.23 17.56
C SER A 76 0.47 -6.71 18.29
N ASN A 77 1.26 -7.58 18.94
CA ASN A 77 2.49 -7.19 19.62
C ASN A 77 3.42 -6.35 18.73
N THR A 78 3.65 -6.78 17.49
CA THR A 78 4.57 -6.10 16.57
C THR A 78 4.08 -4.72 16.14
N VAL A 79 2.76 -4.53 16.08
CA VAL A 79 2.14 -3.23 15.82
C VAL A 79 2.30 -2.31 17.03
N ILE A 80 2.08 -2.82 18.25
CA ILE A 80 2.22 -2.04 19.49
C ILE A 80 3.67 -1.60 19.71
N LEU A 81 4.64 -2.46 19.45
CA LEU A 81 6.06 -2.08 19.54
C LEU A 81 6.40 -0.94 18.56
N ARG A 82 5.82 -0.94 17.36
CA ARG A 82 5.97 0.18 16.43
C ARG A 82 5.26 1.45 16.88
N TRP A 83 4.13 1.34 17.60
CA TRP A 83 3.50 2.50 18.23
C TRP A 83 4.44 3.18 19.23
N LEU A 84 5.16 2.39 20.04
CA LEU A 84 6.17 2.94 20.96
C LEU A 84 7.25 3.70 20.21
N THR A 85 7.78 3.15 19.11
CA THR A 85 8.76 3.84 18.25
C THR A 85 8.23 5.18 17.75
N VAL A 86 7.06 5.22 17.11
CA VAL A 86 6.55 6.48 16.53
C VAL A 86 6.11 7.50 17.58
N LEU A 87 5.68 7.06 18.77
CA LEU A 87 5.38 7.96 19.89
C LEU A 87 6.65 8.52 20.53
N GLU A 88 7.73 7.74 20.61
CA GLU A 88 9.06 8.18 21.06
C GLU A 88 9.63 9.23 20.09
N GLU A 89 9.61 8.94 18.78
CA GLU A 89 10.03 9.88 17.73
C GLU A 89 9.23 11.20 17.75
N ALA A 90 7.93 11.12 18.05
CA ALA A 90 7.06 12.29 18.20
C ALA A 90 7.15 12.97 19.59
N ASN A 91 8.08 12.50 20.45
CA ASN A 91 8.35 12.99 21.80
C ASN A 91 7.14 12.91 22.76
N TYR A 92 6.14 12.06 22.51
CA TYR A 92 5.04 11.83 23.46
C TYR A 92 5.50 10.98 24.64
N ILE A 93 6.36 10.01 24.37
CA ILE A 93 7.03 9.18 25.36
C ILE A 93 8.54 9.32 25.22
N ALA A 94 9.27 8.89 26.24
CA ALA A 94 10.72 8.80 26.24
C ALA A 94 11.13 7.39 26.67
N ARG A 95 12.35 7.00 26.29
CA ARG A 95 12.94 5.72 26.66
C ARG A 95 14.11 5.93 27.61
N ASP A 96 14.09 5.20 28.73
CA ASP A 96 15.14 5.15 29.74
C ASP A 96 15.42 3.68 30.09
N ASN A 97 16.67 3.23 29.91
CA ASN A 97 17.10 1.86 30.21
C ASN A 97 16.15 0.76 29.67
N TYR A 98 15.77 0.85 28.39
CA TYR A 98 14.84 -0.07 27.71
C TYR A 98 13.41 -0.08 28.26
N LYS A 99 13.05 0.93 29.07
CA LYS A 99 11.67 1.16 29.53
C LYS A 99 11.15 2.48 28.99
N TYR A 100 9.83 2.60 28.96
CA TYR A 100 9.10 3.74 28.42
C TYR A 100 8.40 4.51 29.52
N VAL A 101 8.41 5.84 29.38
CA VAL A 101 7.77 6.78 30.29
C VAL A 101 7.08 7.89 29.50
N LEU A 102 6.00 8.43 30.04
CA LEU A 102 5.33 9.60 29.47
C LEU A 102 6.30 10.81 29.47
N ASN A 103 6.42 11.50 28.34
CA ASN A 103 7.29 12.68 28.21
C ASN A 103 6.51 14.01 28.22
N LYS A 104 5.31 14.02 27.64
CA LYS A 104 4.41 15.20 27.65
C LYS A 104 3.30 15.03 28.69
N ASP A 105 3.11 16.02 29.57
CA ASP A 105 2.02 16.00 30.58
C ASP A 105 0.65 16.21 29.92
N ILE A 106 0.14 15.16 29.27
CA ILE A 106 -1.11 15.20 28.51
C ILE A 106 -1.93 13.96 28.86
N LEU A 107 -3.12 14.19 29.44
CA LEU A 107 -4.16 13.18 29.56
C LEU A 107 -5.25 13.45 28.54
N ILE A 108 -5.44 12.52 27.61
CA ILE A 108 -6.32 12.71 26.47
C ILE A 108 -7.74 12.27 26.85
N LYS A 109 -8.71 13.16 26.64
CA LYS A 109 -10.13 12.85 26.78
C LYS A 109 -10.68 12.30 25.48
N ARG A 110 -11.67 11.40 25.58
CA ARG A 110 -12.38 10.84 24.42
C ARG A 110 -12.92 11.93 23.49
N SER A 111 -13.60 12.93 24.05
CA SER A 111 -14.18 14.04 23.29
C SER A 111 -13.12 14.86 22.55
N SER A 112 -11.90 14.97 23.09
CA SER A 112 -10.81 15.68 22.42
C SER A 112 -10.34 14.93 21.16
N ILE A 113 -10.21 13.61 21.21
CA ILE A 113 -9.86 12.80 20.03
C ILE A 113 -10.97 12.80 19.00
N GLU A 114 -12.22 12.61 19.42
CA GLU A 114 -13.37 12.65 18.51
C GLU A 114 -13.48 14.01 17.80
N ASN A 115 -13.26 15.11 18.51
CA ASN A 115 -13.24 16.45 17.91
C ASN A 115 -12.10 16.63 16.89
N LEU A 116 -10.91 16.07 17.16
CA LEU A 116 -9.79 16.14 16.22
C LEU A 116 -10.09 15.38 14.91
N TRP A 117 -10.64 14.18 15.00
CA TRP A 117 -11.06 13.40 13.83
C TRP A 117 -12.20 14.08 13.07
N ASN A 118 -13.21 14.60 13.77
CA ASN A 118 -14.31 15.34 13.13
C ASN A 118 -13.82 16.61 12.42
N LYS A 119 -12.90 17.35 13.03
CA LYS A 119 -12.28 18.51 12.40
C LYS A 119 -11.50 18.13 11.14
N LEU A 120 -10.74 17.02 11.18
CA LEU A 120 -10.03 16.52 10.00
C LEU A 120 -11.01 16.11 8.88
N LEU A 121 -12.15 15.51 9.22
CA LEU A 121 -13.22 15.18 8.26
C LEU A 121 -13.83 16.43 7.62
N GLU A 122 -14.18 17.43 8.43
CA GLU A 122 -14.78 18.68 7.98
C GLU A 122 -13.83 19.48 7.08
N GLN A 123 -12.53 19.48 7.39
CA GLN A 123 -11.50 20.24 6.70
C GLN A 123 -10.74 19.42 5.64
N CYS A 124 -11.18 18.20 5.35
CA CYS A 124 -10.52 17.32 4.41
C CYS A 124 -10.58 17.90 2.99
N ASP A 125 -9.42 18.09 2.36
CA ASP A 125 -9.34 18.48 0.96
C ASP A 125 -9.56 17.25 0.07
N GLU A 126 -10.76 17.14 -0.49
CA GLU A 126 -11.18 16.01 -1.34
C GLU A 126 -10.38 15.88 -2.63
N ARG A 127 -9.63 16.93 -3.03
CA ARG A 127 -8.70 16.84 -4.17
C ARG A 127 -7.48 15.98 -3.84
N ILE A 128 -7.08 15.95 -2.57
CA ILE A 128 -5.92 15.20 -2.06
C ILE A 128 -6.37 13.84 -1.51
N CYS A 129 -7.38 13.85 -0.64
CA CYS A 129 -7.85 12.69 0.08
C CYS A 129 -9.38 12.70 0.15
N PRO A 130 -10.07 11.67 -0.37
CA PRO A 130 -11.51 11.54 -0.18
C PRO A 130 -11.86 11.51 1.32
N LYS A 131 -12.97 12.14 1.72
CA LYS A 131 -13.46 12.07 3.11
C LYS A 131 -13.64 10.63 3.57
N THR A 132 -14.07 9.75 2.67
CA THR A 132 -14.19 8.29 2.89
C THR A 132 -12.91 7.66 3.42
N VAL A 133 -11.72 8.14 3.01
CA VAL A 133 -10.44 7.64 3.55
C VAL A 133 -10.21 8.11 4.99
N VAL A 134 -10.56 9.36 5.31
CA VAL A 134 -10.50 9.85 6.69
C VAL A 134 -11.52 9.15 7.58
N GLU A 135 -12.73 8.89 7.07
CA GLU A 135 -13.77 8.10 7.75
C GLU A 135 -13.29 6.69 8.05
N TYR A 136 -12.61 6.05 7.10
CA TYR A 136 -11.98 4.75 7.30
C TYR A 136 -11.02 4.79 8.50
N PHE A 137 -10.07 5.73 8.52
CA PHE A 137 -9.11 5.83 9.62
C PHE A 137 -9.79 6.17 10.94
N PHE A 138 -10.81 7.03 10.94
CA PHE A 138 -11.56 7.36 12.15
C PHE A 138 -12.34 6.15 12.69
N ASN A 139 -12.94 5.34 11.82
CA ASN A 139 -13.62 4.11 12.24
C ASN A 139 -12.63 3.08 12.80
N ASN A 140 -11.45 2.94 12.19
CA ASN A 140 -10.37 2.13 12.76
C ASN A 140 -9.91 2.68 14.12
N ALA A 141 -9.75 3.99 14.28
CA ALA A 141 -9.39 4.62 15.55
C ALA A 141 -10.38 4.29 16.69
N LYS A 142 -11.68 4.18 16.37
CA LYS A 142 -12.71 3.77 17.35
C LYS A 142 -12.60 2.29 17.73
N SER A 143 -12.21 1.43 16.79
CA SER A 143 -12.13 -0.03 16.94
C SER A 143 -10.76 -0.56 17.36
N VAL A 144 -9.72 0.29 17.44
CA VAL A 144 -8.33 -0.16 17.55
C VAL A 144 -8.02 -1.00 18.80
N LYS A 145 -8.73 -0.76 19.92
CA LYS A 145 -8.64 -1.64 21.12
C LYS A 145 -9.10 -3.07 20.82
N GLY A 146 -10.16 -3.22 20.02
CA GLY A 146 -10.66 -4.51 19.55
C GLY A 146 -9.68 -5.23 18.64
N PHE A 147 -8.88 -4.49 17.85
CA PHE A 147 -7.82 -5.09 17.04
C PHE A 147 -6.65 -5.57 17.90
N ILE A 148 -6.30 -4.80 18.94
CA ILE A 148 -5.21 -5.13 19.86
C ILE A 148 -5.48 -6.46 20.59
N ASN A 149 -6.69 -6.66 21.10
CA ASN A 149 -7.06 -7.86 21.86
C ASN A 149 -7.70 -8.97 21.01
N GLY A 150 -7.87 -8.76 19.70
CA GLY A 150 -8.40 -9.75 18.76
C GLY A 150 -9.92 -9.92 18.78
N VAL A 151 -10.67 -9.03 19.46
CA VAL A 151 -12.14 -9.07 19.50
C VAL A 151 -12.75 -8.51 18.21
N GLU A 152 -12.09 -7.56 17.56
CA GLU A 152 -12.52 -6.97 16.28
C GLU A 152 -11.53 -7.28 15.16
N SER A 153 -12.04 -7.40 13.94
CA SER A 153 -11.20 -7.62 12.76
C SER A 153 -11.12 -6.34 11.91
N PRO A 154 -9.92 -5.80 11.66
CA PRO A 154 -9.74 -4.61 10.80
C PRO A 154 -10.20 -4.87 9.35
N THR A 155 -10.24 -6.14 8.90
CA THR A 155 -10.77 -6.52 7.58
C THR A 155 -12.24 -6.15 7.41
N PHE A 156 -13.05 -6.28 8.47
CA PHE A 156 -14.47 -5.91 8.41
C PHE A 156 -14.68 -4.39 8.41
N ILE A 157 -13.69 -3.61 8.84
CA ILE A 157 -13.72 -2.14 8.68
C ILE A 157 -13.30 -1.76 7.26
N LEU A 158 -12.34 -2.44 6.65
CA LEU A 158 -11.93 -2.17 5.26
C LEU A 158 -13.00 -2.61 4.23
N PHE A 159 -13.69 -3.72 4.49
CA PHE A 159 -14.74 -4.27 3.63
C PHE A 159 -16.09 -4.37 4.39
N PRO A 160 -16.71 -3.23 4.73
CA PRO A 160 -17.94 -3.24 5.52
C PRO A 160 -19.06 -3.95 4.77
N ARG A 161 -19.59 -5.04 5.36
CA ARG A 161 -20.59 -5.91 4.71
C ARG A 161 -20.14 -6.49 3.36
N GLY A 162 -18.84 -6.61 3.14
CA GLY A 162 -18.27 -7.07 1.87
C GLY A 162 -18.23 -6.00 0.77
N GLU A 163 -18.58 -4.75 1.08
CA GLU A 163 -18.52 -3.64 0.12
C GLU A 163 -17.12 -3.05 0.01
N PHE A 164 -16.82 -2.42 -1.13
CA PHE A 164 -15.50 -1.88 -1.45
C PHE A 164 -15.33 -0.40 -1.15
N ILE A 165 -16.29 0.25 -0.47
CA ILE A 165 -16.32 1.72 -0.30
C ILE A 165 -15.00 2.33 0.20
N TYR A 166 -14.40 1.77 1.25
CA TYR A 166 -13.13 2.28 1.79
C TYR A 166 -11.93 1.82 0.98
N ALA A 167 -11.96 0.59 0.47
CA ALA A 167 -10.88 0.05 -0.35
C ALA A 167 -10.76 0.79 -1.69
N ASP A 168 -11.86 1.09 -2.36
CA ASP A 168 -11.88 1.89 -3.59
C ASP A 168 -11.41 3.32 -3.32
N ALA A 169 -11.81 3.93 -2.21
CA ALA A 169 -11.35 5.26 -1.82
C ALA A 169 -9.82 5.30 -1.59
N LEU A 170 -9.26 4.28 -0.94
CA LEU A 170 -7.82 4.16 -0.67
C LEU A 170 -7.00 3.83 -1.93
N TYR A 171 -7.47 2.87 -2.74
CA TYR A 171 -6.69 2.26 -3.82
C TYR A 171 -6.98 2.84 -5.21
N SER A 172 -8.04 3.65 -5.35
CA SER A 172 -8.43 4.28 -6.62
C SER A 172 -8.50 5.81 -6.52
N ASP A 173 -9.14 6.34 -5.46
CA ASP A 173 -9.56 7.74 -5.44
C ASP A 173 -8.58 8.68 -4.71
N LEU A 174 -7.82 8.15 -3.75
CA LEU A 174 -6.70 8.88 -3.12
C LEU A 174 -5.73 9.37 -4.20
N ILE A 175 -5.30 10.63 -4.12
CA ILE A 175 -4.57 11.27 -5.22
C ILE A 175 -3.32 10.50 -5.68
N ILE A 176 -2.56 9.94 -4.75
CA ILE A 176 -1.38 9.15 -5.08
C ILE A 176 -1.75 7.84 -5.77
N ALA A 177 -2.81 7.16 -5.32
CA ALA A 177 -3.26 5.92 -5.94
C ALA A 177 -3.78 6.17 -7.35
N LYS A 178 -4.55 7.25 -7.55
CA LYS A 178 -5.01 7.70 -8.87
C LYS A 178 -3.85 8.00 -9.80
N TYR A 179 -2.85 8.76 -9.32
CA TYR A 179 -1.64 9.11 -10.05
C TYR A 179 -0.87 7.86 -10.51
N LEU A 180 -0.59 6.94 -9.59
CA LEU A 180 0.18 5.73 -9.87
C LEU A 180 -0.57 4.76 -10.80
N ASN A 181 -1.89 4.59 -10.62
CA ASN A 181 -2.70 3.76 -11.50
C ASN A 181 -2.75 4.31 -12.95
N LEU A 182 -2.85 5.63 -13.13
CA LEU A 182 -2.81 6.26 -14.46
C LEU A 182 -1.44 6.09 -15.12
N TYR A 183 -0.35 6.29 -14.38
CA TYR A 183 1.02 6.09 -14.89
C TYR A 183 1.27 4.64 -15.27
N LEU A 184 0.86 3.70 -14.42
CA LEU A 184 0.97 2.26 -14.68
C LEU A 184 0.20 1.88 -15.96
N ALA A 185 -1.05 2.35 -16.11
CA ALA A 185 -1.85 2.08 -17.29
C ALA A 185 -1.21 2.65 -18.57
N ASP A 186 -0.65 3.86 -18.51
CA ASP A 186 0.04 4.46 -19.65
C ASP A 186 1.30 3.67 -20.05
N ILE A 187 2.10 3.22 -19.09
CA ILE A 187 3.28 2.38 -19.33
C ILE A 187 2.85 1.05 -19.98
N VAL A 188 1.84 0.38 -19.44
CA VAL A 188 1.30 -0.88 -20.01
C VAL A 188 0.85 -0.66 -21.45
N LYS A 189 0.06 0.39 -21.72
CA LYS A 189 -0.37 0.78 -23.06
C LYS A 189 0.82 0.97 -24.00
N ASN A 190 1.86 1.68 -23.57
CA ASN A 190 3.06 1.95 -24.37
C ASN A 190 3.86 0.68 -24.69
N ILE A 191 3.97 -0.26 -23.73
CA ILE A 191 4.61 -1.57 -23.95
C ILE A 191 3.82 -2.38 -24.98
N ILE A 192 2.49 -2.45 -24.84
CA ILE A 192 1.61 -3.23 -25.71
C ILE A 192 1.62 -2.66 -27.14
N ASN A 193 1.61 -1.33 -27.29
CA ASN A 193 1.59 -0.68 -28.60
C ASN A 193 2.80 -1.03 -29.47
N LYS A 194 3.99 -1.19 -28.86
CA LYS A 194 5.22 -1.55 -29.56
C LYS A 194 5.32 -3.04 -29.92
N LYS A 195 4.39 -3.89 -29.46
CA LYS A 195 4.40 -5.31 -29.81
C LYS A 195 3.57 -5.56 -31.07
N ASP A 196 4.14 -6.37 -31.95
CA ASP A 196 3.46 -6.87 -33.16
C ASP A 196 2.51 -8.02 -32.85
N ARG A 197 2.82 -8.80 -31.81
CA ARG A 197 1.97 -9.88 -31.28
C ARG A 197 1.17 -9.43 -30.07
N LYS A 198 0.19 -10.24 -29.67
CA LYS A 198 -0.48 -10.07 -28.38
C LYS A 198 0.53 -10.12 -27.23
N ALA A 199 0.42 -9.19 -26.31
CA ALA A 199 1.12 -9.19 -25.04
C ALA A 199 0.39 -10.08 -24.03
N CYS A 200 1.13 -10.90 -23.28
CA CYS A 200 0.60 -11.61 -22.12
C CYS A 200 0.90 -10.81 -20.86
N VAL A 201 -0.14 -10.43 -20.12
CA VAL A 201 -0.03 -9.67 -18.87
C VAL A 201 -0.52 -10.56 -17.73
N LEU A 202 0.28 -10.67 -16.67
CA LEU A 202 -0.10 -11.29 -15.41
C LEU A 202 -0.25 -10.19 -14.35
N GLU A 203 -1.46 -10.01 -13.81
CA GLU A 203 -1.67 -9.19 -12.62
C GLU A 203 -1.75 -10.10 -11.41
N VAL A 204 -0.86 -9.90 -10.43
CA VAL A 204 -0.78 -10.66 -9.19
C VAL A 204 -1.33 -9.85 -8.02
N GLY A 205 -2.24 -10.46 -7.26
CA GLY A 205 -2.92 -9.77 -6.16
C GLY A 205 -3.79 -8.61 -6.63
N GLY A 206 -4.57 -8.82 -7.70
CA GLY A 206 -5.40 -7.77 -8.30
C GLY A 206 -6.48 -7.21 -7.36
N GLY A 207 -6.82 -7.92 -6.28
CA GLY A 207 -7.64 -7.41 -5.18
C GLY A 207 -8.98 -6.82 -5.63
N THR A 208 -9.18 -5.54 -5.31
CA THR A 208 -10.39 -4.77 -5.66
C THR A 208 -10.55 -4.52 -7.17
N GLY A 209 -9.51 -4.80 -7.97
CA GLY A 209 -9.42 -4.46 -9.38
C GLY A 209 -9.24 -2.96 -9.64
N SER A 210 -8.75 -2.20 -8.67
CA SER A 210 -8.54 -0.75 -8.80
C SER A 210 -7.58 -0.43 -9.94
N THR A 211 -6.41 -1.08 -9.98
CA THR A 211 -5.43 -0.92 -11.07
C THR A 211 -5.94 -1.52 -12.37
N THR A 212 -6.48 -2.74 -12.33
CA THR A 212 -7.08 -3.43 -13.48
C THR A 212 -8.06 -2.54 -14.24
N LYS A 213 -8.98 -1.88 -13.53
CA LYS A 213 -9.98 -1.00 -14.13
C LYS A 213 -9.34 0.10 -14.98
N VAL A 214 -8.30 0.76 -14.45
CA VAL A 214 -7.61 1.85 -15.16
C VAL A 214 -6.84 1.33 -16.36
N VAL A 215 -6.16 0.18 -16.22
CA VAL A 215 -5.45 -0.47 -17.33
C VAL A 215 -6.42 -0.85 -18.45
N LEU A 216 -7.50 -1.58 -18.13
CA LEU A 216 -8.48 -2.04 -19.12
C LEU A 216 -9.18 -0.88 -19.84
N ASN A 217 -9.59 0.17 -19.11
CA ASN A 217 -10.18 1.37 -19.68
C ASN A 217 -9.21 2.05 -20.66
N SER A 218 -7.94 2.23 -20.27
CA SER A 218 -6.92 2.84 -21.12
C SER A 218 -6.77 2.09 -22.45
N LEU A 219 -6.77 0.75 -22.41
CA LEU A 219 -6.64 -0.07 -23.62
C LEU A 219 -7.90 -0.04 -24.49
N TYR A 220 -9.07 0.12 -23.88
CA TYR A 220 -10.34 0.25 -24.59
C TYR A 220 -10.41 1.59 -25.34
N GLU A 221 -10.14 2.70 -24.64
CA GLU A 221 -10.13 4.06 -25.21
C GLU A 221 -9.12 4.21 -26.35
N ASN A 222 -7.99 3.50 -26.28
CA ASN A 222 -6.95 3.53 -27.30
C ASN A 222 -7.12 2.45 -28.39
N ASN A 223 -8.24 1.71 -28.40
CA ASN A 223 -8.56 0.67 -29.38
C ASN A 223 -7.52 -0.45 -29.54
N ILE A 224 -6.74 -0.75 -28.50
CA ILE A 224 -5.66 -1.76 -28.55
C ILE A 224 -5.96 -3.03 -27.76
N ARG A 225 -7.20 -3.20 -27.29
CA ARG A 225 -7.68 -4.38 -26.55
C ARG A 225 -7.40 -5.73 -27.24
N LYS A 226 -7.37 -5.76 -28.58
CA LYS A 226 -7.06 -6.99 -29.36
C LYS A 226 -5.59 -7.42 -29.26
N LYS A 227 -4.70 -6.57 -28.76
CA LYS A 227 -3.26 -6.83 -28.58
C LYS A 227 -2.92 -7.39 -27.19
N LEU A 228 -3.91 -7.82 -26.40
CA LEU A 228 -3.71 -8.22 -25.01
C LEU A 228 -4.36 -9.57 -24.69
N ASN A 229 -3.64 -10.40 -23.95
CA ASN A 229 -4.17 -11.47 -23.11
C ASN A 229 -3.89 -11.06 -21.65
N TYR A 230 -4.93 -10.95 -20.81
CA TYR A 230 -4.80 -10.46 -19.44
C TYR A 230 -5.20 -11.54 -18.45
N LEU A 231 -4.28 -11.93 -17.58
CA LEU A 231 -4.52 -12.90 -16.52
C LEU A 231 -4.60 -12.16 -15.19
N PHE A 232 -5.82 -11.93 -14.72
CA PHE A 232 -6.10 -11.38 -13.40
C PHE A 232 -5.99 -12.49 -12.35
N THR A 233 -5.20 -12.28 -11.31
CA THR A 233 -5.02 -13.28 -10.26
C THR A 233 -5.05 -12.69 -8.87
N ASP A 234 -5.52 -13.51 -7.93
CA ASP A 234 -5.57 -13.17 -6.51
C ASP A 234 -5.57 -14.44 -5.66
N LEU A 235 -5.11 -14.37 -4.42
CA LEU A 235 -5.21 -15.48 -3.47
C LEU A 235 -6.66 -15.72 -3.03
N SER A 236 -7.46 -14.65 -2.97
CA SER A 236 -8.83 -14.65 -2.49
C SER A 236 -9.84 -14.93 -3.59
N ARG A 237 -10.65 -15.97 -3.39
CA ARG A 237 -11.80 -16.27 -4.27
C ARG A 237 -12.85 -15.16 -4.26
N PHE A 238 -12.97 -14.41 -3.17
CA PHE A 238 -13.90 -13.28 -3.08
C PHE A 238 -13.53 -12.20 -4.10
N PHE A 239 -12.25 -11.81 -4.16
CA PHE A 239 -11.76 -10.83 -5.14
C PHE A 239 -11.87 -11.34 -6.58
N LEU A 240 -11.55 -12.62 -6.84
CA LEU A 240 -11.73 -13.21 -8.17
C LEU A 240 -13.18 -13.18 -8.66
N ASN A 241 -14.14 -13.53 -7.80
CA ASN A 241 -15.55 -13.51 -8.16
C ASN A 241 -16.06 -12.08 -8.40
N ASN A 242 -15.63 -11.13 -7.57
CA ASN A 242 -15.95 -9.72 -7.78
C ASN A 242 -15.36 -9.19 -9.10
N ALA A 243 -14.10 -9.51 -9.39
CA ALA A 243 -13.43 -9.09 -10.63
C ALA A 243 -14.13 -9.66 -11.87
N LYS A 244 -14.55 -10.94 -11.84
CA LYS A 244 -15.34 -11.56 -12.92
C LYS A 244 -16.63 -10.80 -13.23
N ASN A 245 -17.33 -10.36 -12.19
CA ASN A 245 -18.55 -9.57 -12.35
C ASN A 245 -18.22 -8.14 -12.86
N LYS A 246 -17.20 -7.50 -12.30
CA LYS A 246 -16.80 -6.11 -12.60
C LYS A 246 -16.24 -5.95 -14.02
N PHE A 247 -15.59 -6.98 -14.55
CA PHE A 247 -14.91 -6.94 -15.84
C PHE A 247 -15.50 -7.96 -16.84
N SER A 248 -16.79 -8.31 -16.70
CA SER A 248 -17.50 -9.24 -17.59
C SER A 248 -17.48 -8.82 -19.06
N ASP A 249 -17.43 -7.51 -19.32
CA ASP A 249 -17.40 -6.95 -20.68
C ASP A 249 -16.04 -7.11 -21.37
N TYR A 250 -15.00 -7.52 -20.62
CA TYR A 250 -13.64 -7.71 -21.11
C TYR A 250 -13.36 -9.20 -21.34
N SER A 251 -13.83 -9.75 -22.46
CA SER A 251 -13.73 -11.18 -22.78
C SER A 251 -12.31 -11.76 -22.91
N PHE A 252 -11.28 -10.91 -22.95
CA PHE A 252 -9.87 -11.29 -23.00
C PHE A 252 -9.20 -11.34 -21.61
N VAL A 253 -9.97 -11.11 -20.54
CA VAL A 253 -9.51 -11.23 -19.16
C VAL A 253 -9.83 -12.63 -18.65
N GLU A 254 -8.78 -13.35 -18.29
CA GLU A 254 -8.85 -14.63 -17.60
C GLU A 254 -8.61 -14.44 -16.10
N TYR A 255 -9.16 -15.34 -15.29
CA TYR A 255 -9.12 -15.24 -13.83
C TYR A 255 -8.58 -16.52 -13.22
N LYS A 256 -7.61 -16.40 -12.32
CA LYS A 256 -7.00 -17.56 -11.67
C LYS A 256 -6.61 -17.29 -10.24
N GLN A 257 -6.86 -18.27 -9.37
CA GLN A 257 -6.37 -18.23 -8.00
C GLN A 257 -4.89 -18.59 -8.00
N ILE A 258 -4.05 -17.71 -7.48
CA ILE A 258 -2.62 -17.97 -7.28
C ILE A 258 -2.17 -17.52 -5.90
N ASP A 259 -1.11 -18.16 -5.41
CA ASP A 259 -0.40 -17.86 -4.18
C ASP A 259 1.04 -17.47 -4.53
N ILE A 260 1.42 -16.22 -4.28
CA ILE A 260 2.75 -15.69 -4.62
C ILE A 260 3.87 -16.23 -3.72
N ASP A 261 3.50 -16.84 -2.59
CA ASP A 261 4.43 -17.56 -1.70
C ASP A 261 4.66 -19.02 -2.16
N LYS A 262 4.12 -19.39 -3.33
CA LYS A 262 4.35 -20.69 -3.97
C LYS A 262 4.92 -20.51 -5.37
N ASN A 263 5.55 -21.56 -5.86
CA ASN A 263 6.07 -21.60 -7.22
C ASN A 263 4.92 -21.38 -8.24
N LEU A 264 5.09 -20.42 -9.15
CA LEU A 264 4.05 -20.05 -10.13
C LEU A 264 3.85 -21.11 -11.22
N GLU A 265 4.92 -21.82 -11.61
CA GLU A 265 4.87 -22.93 -12.58
C GLU A 265 4.01 -24.09 -12.05
N SER A 266 4.16 -24.45 -10.77
CA SER A 266 3.30 -25.44 -10.10
C SER A 266 1.82 -25.02 -10.04
N GLN A 267 1.54 -23.74 -10.31
CA GLN A 267 0.22 -23.16 -10.39
C GLN A 267 -0.19 -22.90 -11.86
N ASN A 268 0.44 -23.61 -12.81
CA ASN A 268 0.20 -23.56 -14.24
C ASN A 268 0.43 -22.17 -14.86
N ILE A 269 1.46 -21.45 -14.41
CA ILE A 269 1.97 -20.25 -15.06
C ILE A 269 3.30 -20.62 -15.70
N ASP A 270 3.31 -20.78 -17.02
CA ASP A 270 4.47 -21.30 -17.73
C ASP A 270 5.68 -20.36 -17.62
N GLN A 271 6.88 -20.94 -17.65
CA GLN A 271 8.12 -20.17 -17.74
C GLN A 271 8.16 -19.37 -19.05
N ASP A 272 8.84 -18.21 -19.05
CA ASP A 272 9.00 -17.36 -20.23
C ASP A 272 7.66 -17.05 -20.97
N SER A 273 6.55 -16.93 -20.24
CA SER A 273 5.21 -16.80 -20.82
C SER A 273 4.67 -15.38 -20.79
N MET A 274 5.10 -14.58 -19.80
CA MET A 274 4.57 -13.25 -19.54
C MET A 274 5.45 -12.15 -20.15
N ASP A 275 4.81 -11.16 -20.77
CA ASP A 275 5.49 -9.94 -21.24
C ASP A 275 5.53 -8.86 -20.17
N ILE A 276 4.50 -8.83 -19.31
CA ILE A 276 4.34 -7.86 -18.23
C ILE A 276 3.80 -8.58 -16.99
N ILE A 277 4.41 -8.32 -15.84
CA ILE A 277 3.80 -8.60 -14.53
C ILE A 277 3.39 -7.26 -13.91
N ILE A 278 2.17 -7.19 -13.38
CA ILE A 278 1.65 -6.09 -12.58
C ILE A 278 1.47 -6.57 -11.14
N ALA A 279 2.05 -5.87 -10.18
CA ALA A 279 2.00 -6.20 -8.76
C ALA A 279 1.78 -4.92 -7.93
N VAL A 280 0.54 -4.63 -7.52
CA VAL A 280 0.20 -3.38 -6.83
C VAL A 280 -0.25 -3.66 -5.39
N GLY A 281 0.53 -3.20 -4.41
CA GLY A 281 0.22 -3.35 -2.99
C GLY A 281 0.20 -4.80 -2.50
N VAL A 282 0.92 -5.69 -3.19
CA VAL A 282 0.85 -7.15 -2.98
C VAL A 282 2.18 -7.73 -2.51
N LEU A 283 3.31 -7.20 -2.98
CA LEU A 283 4.61 -7.76 -2.66
C LEU A 283 4.92 -7.63 -1.17
N ASN A 284 4.44 -6.56 -0.52
CA ASN A 284 4.58 -6.38 0.91
C ASN A 284 3.81 -7.44 1.75
N ASN A 285 2.87 -8.18 1.17
CA ASN A 285 2.21 -9.32 1.82
C ASN A 285 2.93 -10.66 1.58
N SER A 286 3.98 -10.71 0.74
CA SER A 286 4.78 -11.92 0.56
C SER A 286 5.54 -12.26 1.85
N LYS A 287 5.71 -13.55 2.12
CA LYS A 287 6.53 -14.03 3.24
C LYS A 287 8.02 -13.89 2.96
N ASN A 288 8.43 -14.07 1.70
CA ASN A 288 9.83 -13.98 1.29
C ASN A 288 9.93 -13.26 -0.05
N MET A 289 10.35 -12.00 0.01
CA MET A 289 10.44 -11.14 -1.17
C MET A 289 11.30 -11.74 -2.28
N LYS A 290 12.48 -12.27 -1.93
CA LYS A 290 13.44 -12.83 -2.88
C LYS A 290 12.85 -14.02 -3.62
N PHE A 291 12.19 -14.94 -2.90
CA PHE A 291 11.52 -16.08 -3.50
C PHE A 291 10.40 -15.65 -4.48
N THR A 292 9.59 -14.67 -4.08
CA THR A 292 8.52 -14.15 -4.95
C THR A 292 9.09 -13.50 -6.22
N LEU A 293 10.13 -12.67 -6.10
CA LEU A 293 10.78 -12.03 -7.25
C LEU A 293 11.50 -13.05 -8.15
N ASP A 294 12.12 -14.09 -7.59
CA ASP A 294 12.70 -15.19 -8.36
C ASP A 294 11.64 -15.96 -9.16
N ASN A 295 10.43 -16.13 -8.63
CA ASN A 295 9.32 -16.71 -9.39
C ASN A 295 8.83 -15.79 -10.50
N PHE A 296 8.80 -14.47 -10.27
CA PHE A 296 8.43 -13.50 -11.31
C PHE A 296 9.45 -13.48 -12.44
N ASN A 297 10.73 -13.56 -12.10
CA ASN A 297 11.82 -13.69 -13.07
C ASN A 297 11.59 -14.89 -14.00
N LYS A 298 11.30 -16.08 -13.45
CA LYS A 298 11.10 -17.32 -14.24
C LYS A 298 9.94 -17.26 -15.23
N VAL A 299 8.84 -16.61 -14.88
CA VAL A 299 7.64 -16.57 -15.75
C VAL A 299 7.66 -15.40 -16.72
N LEU A 300 8.50 -14.39 -16.49
CA LEU A 300 8.72 -13.29 -17.42
C LEU A 300 9.62 -13.75 -18.57
N LYS A 301 9.23 -13.38 -19.79
CA LYS A 301 10.09 -13.48 -20.97
C LYS A 301 11.32 -12.61 -20.78
N LYS A 302 12.45 -13.01 -21.36
CA LYS A 302 13.61 -12.13 -21.51
C LYS A 302 13.21 -10.76 -22.10
N GLY A 303 13.62 -9.68 -21.43
CA GLY A 303 13.23 -8.31 -21.79
C GLY A 303 11.79 -7.92 -21.43
N GLY A 304 11.06 -8.77 -20.70
CA GLY A 304 9.75 -8.48 -20.13
C GLY A 304 9.83 -7.49 -18.96
N TYR A 305 8.67 -6.97 -18.57
CA TYR A 305 8.56 -5.86 -17.62
C TYR A 305 7.86 -6.28 -16.33
N LEU A 306 8.35 -5.77 -15.20
CA LEU A 306 7.65 -5.83 -13.92
C LEU A 306 7.27 -4.40 -13.52
N LEU A 307 5.98 -4.16 -13.33
CA LEU A 307 5.42 -2.93 -12.80
C LEU A 307 4.92 -3.20 -11.40
N ALA A 308 5.62 -2.67 -10.40
CA ALA A 308 5.29 -2.86 -9.00
C ALA A 308 4.93 -1.54 -8.34
N THR A 309 3.76 -1.41 -7.70
CA THR A 309 3.44 -0.23 -6.88
C THR A 309 3.49 -0.61 -5.42
N GLU A 310 4.39 -0.02 -4.65
CA GLU A 310 4.57 -0.35 -3.23
C GLU A 310 4.87 0.90 -2.40
N SER A 311 4.50 0.84 -1.11
CA SER A 311 4.93 1.84 -0.13
C SER A 311 6.38 1.62 0.27
N ILE A 312 7.13 2.71 0.42
CA ILE A 312 8.53 2.73 0.89
C ILE A 312 8.68 3.30 2.31
N ILE A 313 7.57 3.70 2.92
CA ILE A 313 7.46 4.14 4.31
C ILE A 313 6.17 3.58 4.91
N GLU A 314 6.14 3.47 6.23
CA GLU A 314 4.93 3.14 6.96
C GLU A 314 4.18 4.42 7.35
N PHE A 315 2.99 4.62 6.78
CA PHE A 315 2.11 5.71 7.19
C PHE A 315 1.60 5.46 8.60
N LYS A 316 1.64 6.48 9.48
CA LYS A 316 1.18 6.31 10.86
C LYS A 316 -0.28 5.86 10.92
N ALA A 317 -1.12 6.35 10.01
CA ALA A 317 -2.51 5.92 9.88
C ALA A 317 -2.69 4.41 9.61
N MET A 318 -1.70 3.75 8.98
CA MET A 318 -1.71 2.29 8.80
C MET A 318 -1.52 1.55 10.12
N LEU A 319 -0.75 2.12 11.05
CA LEU A 319 -0.49 1.52 12.36
C LEU A 319 -1.74 1.44 13.25
N ILE A 320 -2.78 2.24 12.98
CA ILE A 320 -4.08 2.10 13.65
C ILE A 320 -5.11 1.28 12.85
N SER A 321 -4.72 0.75 11.68
CA SER A 321 -5.63 0.09 10.74
C SER A 321 -5.02 -1.17 10.10
N GLN A 322 -4.49 -1.06 8.88
CA GLN A 322 -4.03 -2.17 8.06
C GLN A 322 -2.86 -2.95 8.68
N ALA A 323 -2.03 -2.33 9.53
CA ALA A 323 -0.94 -3.06 10.19
C ALA A 323 -1.43 -4.25 11.04
N PHE A 324 -2.68 -4.21 11.54
CA PHE A 324 -3.29 -5.30 12.30
C PHE A 324 -3.81 -6.46 11.43
N MET A 325 -3.98 -6.29 10.12
CA MET A 325 -4.37 -7.40 9.21
C MET A 325 -3.19 -8.08 8.54
N MET A 326 -2.05 -7.40 8.42
CA MET A 326 -0.89 -7.90 7.68
C MET A 326 -0.21 -9.09 8.36
N GLU A 327 0.37 -9.97 7.54
CA GLU A 327 1.11 -11.13 8.00
C GLU A 327 2.57 -10.76 8.31
N MET A 328 3.18 -11.51 9.23
CA MET A 328 4.58 -11.30 9.58
C MET A 328 5.49 -11.78 8.45
N PRO A 329 6.40 -10.93 7.96
CA PRO A 329 7.36 -11.32 6.93
C PRO A 329 8.40 -12.30 7.50
N ASN A 330 9.04 -13.07 6.62
CA ASN A 330 10.14 -13.97 6.90
C ASN A 330 11.40 -13.61 6.09
N ASP A 331 11.62 -12.30 5.92
CA ASP A 331 12.79 -11.70 5.28
C ASP A 331 13.31 -10.50 6.10
N ASP A 332 14.19 -9.68 5.52
CA ASP A 332 14.85 -8.53 6.17
C ASP A 332 13.90 -7.62 6.95
N ARG A 333 12.62 -7.55 6.58
CA ARG A 333 11.58 -6.76 7.27
C ARG A 333 11.31 -7.23 8.70
N LYS A 334 11.45 -8.54 8.94
CA LYS A 334 11.23 -9.16 10.25
C LYS A 334 12.23 -8.64 11.29
N GLU A 335 13.50 -8.55 10.89
CA GLU A 335 14.61 -8.16 11.77
C GLU A 335 14.51 -6.70 12.23
N ILE A 336 13.93 -5.84 11.40
CA ILE A 336 13.74 -4.42 11.70
C ILE A 336 12.31 -4.08 12.14
N ASN A 337 11.45 -5.10 12.31
CA ASN A 337 10.03 -4.96 12.61
C ASN A 337 9.34 -3.88 11.74
N SER A 338 9.45 -4.00 10.42
CA SER A 338 8.85 -3.09 9.45
C SER A 338 7.85 -3.81 8.56
N THR A 339 6.78 -3.14 8.15
CA THR A 339 5.91 -3.63 7.07
C THR A 339 6.58 -3.53 5.70
N PHE A 340 7.28 -2.42 5.48
CA PHE A 340 7.72 -1.97 4.16
C PHE A 340 9.25 -1.96 4.07
N LEU A 341 9.75 -2.32 2.89
CA LEU A 341 11.13 -2.05 2.52
C LEU A 341 11.26 -0.57 2.14
N ASN A 342 12.38 0.06 2.52
CA ASN A 342 12.72 1.39 2.01
C ASN A 342 13.20 1.31 0.54
N LEU A 343 13.38 2.47 -0.10
CA LEU A 343 13.76 2.55 -1.51
C LEU A 343 15.05 1.76 -1.84
N LYS A 344 16.10 1.90 -1.02
CA LYS A 344 17.38 1.21 -1.26
C LYS A 344 17.25 -0.30 -1.10
N GLN A 345 16.44 -0.75 -0.14
CA GLN A 345 16.16 -2.17 0.07
C GLN A 345 15.39 -2.75 -1.13
N TRP A 346 14.38 -2.02 -1.65
CA TRP A 346 13.69 -2.41 -2.87
C TRP A 346 14.66 -2.54 -4.05
N GLU A 347 15.44 -1.50 -4.33
CA GLU A 347 16.43 -1.51 -5.41
C GLU A 347 17.38 -2.72 -5.34
N LYS A 348 17.85 -3.06 -4.13
CA LYS A 348 18.66 -4.24 -3.89
C LYS A 348 17.91 -5.54 -4.19
N GLN A 349 16.70 -5.71 -3.67
CA GLN A 349 15.90 -6.93 -3.88
C GLN A 349 15.63 -7.19 -5.36
N PHE A 350 15.32 -6.15 -6.13
CA PHE A 350 15.12 -6.27 -7.58
C PHE A 350 16.42 -6.57 -8.32
N TYR A 351 17.52 -5.88 -7.99
CA TYR A 351 18.83 -6.14 -8.59
C TYR A 351 19.28 -7.59 -8.38
N ASP A 352 19.21 -8.08 -7.14
CA ASP A 352 19.60 -9.45 -6.76
C ASP A 352 18.71 -10.51 -7.44
N SER A 353 17.53 -10.12 -7.90
CA SER A 353 16.57 -10.98 -8.61
C SER A 353 16.64 -10.82 -10.14
N GLY A 354 17.68 -10.16 -10.67
CA GLY A 354 17.95 -10.03 -12.11
C GLY A 354 17.18 -8.92 -12.82
N PHE A 355 16.54 -8.02 -12.08
CA PHE A 355 15.79 -6.89 -12.65
C PHE A 355 16.65 -5.63 -12.76
N LYS A 356 16.58 -4.97 -13.91
CA LYS A 356 17.14 -3.63 -14.13
C LYS A 356 16.07 -2.57 -13.87
N VAL A 357 16.37 -1.60 -13.01
CA VAL A 357 15.52 -0.42 -12.79
C VAL A 357 15.50 0.41 -14.07
N ILE A 358 14.31 0.67 -14.61
CA ILE A 358 14.10 1.58 -15.73
C ILE A 358 13.64 2.94 -15.21
N ASN A 359 12.67 2.95 -14.29
CA ASN A 359 12.17 4.17 -13.66
C ASN A 359 11.53 3.91 -12.29
N VAL A 360 11.48 4.95 -11.45
CA VAL A 360 10.79 4.96 -10.16
C VAL A 360 9.94 6.24 -10.07
N ILE A 361 8.62 6.08 -9.95
CA ILE A 361 7.64 7.17 -10.07
C ILE A 361 6.81 7.25 -8.78
N PRO A 362 6.49 8.45 -8.26
CA PRO A 362 7.08 9.71 -8.66
C PRO A 362 8.55 9.81 -8.22
N ASP A 363 9.33 10.71 -8.82
CA ASP A 363 10.68 11.03 -8.32
C ASP A 363 10.64 11.73 -6.95
N SER A 364 11.80 11.98 -6.32
CA SER A 364 11.87 12.59 -4.98
C SER A 364 11.49 14.08 -4.94
N THR A 365 11.51 14.77 -6.08
CA THR A 365 11.18 16.20 -6.18
C THR A 365 9.69 16.44 -6.39
N HIS A 366 8.97 15.42 -6.87
CA HIS A 366 7.55 15.49 -7.10
C HIS A 366 6.74 15.67 -5.81
N LYS A 367 5.69 16.50 -5.87
CA LYS A 367 4.84 16.81 -4.71
C LYS A 367 4.19 15.60 -4.06
N LEU A 368 3.80 14.60 -4.86
CA LEU A 368 3.18 13.37 -4.36
C LEU A 368 4.17 12.38 -3.75
N ALA A 369 5.49 12.60 -3.87
CA ALA A 369 6.49 11.72 -3.28
C ALA A 369 6.37 11.61 -1.75
N GLN A 370 5.74 12.60 -1.12
CA GLN A 370 5.46 12.63 0.32
C GLN A 370 4.51 11.53 0.77
N PHE A 371 3.68 11.00 -0.14
CA PHE A 371 2.84 9.83 0.13
C PHE A 371 3.65 8.54 0.22
N GLY A 372 4.96 8.56 -0.06
CA GLY A 372 5.83 7.40 0.12
C GLY A 372 5.41 6.14 -0.63
N GLN A 373 4.52 6.23 -1.62
CA GLN A 373 4.19 5.15 -2.55
C GLN A 373 4.93 5.39 -3.85
N LYS A 374 5.48 4.30 -4.40
CA LYS A 374 6.27 4.33 -5.62
C LYS A 374 5.77 3.26 -6.59
N LEU A 375 5.58 3.64 -7.84
CA LEU A 375 5.55 2.73 -8.98
C LEU A 375 6.99 2.52 -9.46
N PHE A 376 7.43 1.29 -9.36
CA PHE A 376 8.69 0.84 -9.89
C PHE A 376 8.47 0.15 -11.24
N LEU A 377 9.25 0.56 -12.23
CA LEU A 377 9.30 -0.06 -13.54
C LEU A 377 10.64 -0.76 -13.71
N TYR A 378 10.58 -2.08 -13.84
CA TYR A 378 11.73 -2.94 -14.02
C TYR A 378 11.68 -3.69 -15.33
N LYS A 379 12.86 -4.05 -15.84
CA LYS A 379 13.02 -4.91 -17.01
C LYS A 379 13.92 -6.10 -16.67
N LEU A 380 13.49 -7.30 -17.06
CA LEU A 380 14.29 -8.51 -16.93
C LEU A 380 15.43 -8.51 -17.97
N GLN A 381 16.66 -8.81 -17.53
CA GLN A 381 17.87 -8.77 -18.37
C GLN A 381 18.03 -9.96 -19.31
#